data_AF-A0A3S1KDQ1-F1
#
_entry.id   AF-A0A3S1KDQ1-F1
#
_cell.length_a   1.000
_cell.length_b   1.000
_cell.length_c   1.000
_cell.angle_alpha   90.00
_cell.angle_beta   90.00
_cell.angle_gamma   90.00
#
_symmetry.space_group_name_H-M   'P 1'
#
loop_
_entity.id
_entity.type
_entity.pdbx_description
1 polymer ?
#
loop_
_entity_poly.entity_id
_entity_poly.type
_entity_poly.pdbx_seq_one_letter_code
_entity_poly.pdbx_strand_id
1 'polypeptide(L)' 'MGFGLLLLSLAPAAAQLFETKAGQAFMIDAETGTVLFSKDADRPIPPASLAKL' A
#
# COMPACT_ATOMS: atom_id res chain seq x y z
N MET A 1 11.78 -36.31 -14.50
CA MET A 1 11.31 -35.62 -13.27
C MET A 1 11.48 -34.14 -13.51
N GLY A 2 10.42 -33.36 -13.75
CA GLY A 2 10.60 -31.96 -14.15
C GLY A 2 9.33 -31.13 -14.31
N PHE A 3 8.15 -31.77 -14.37
CA PHE A 3 6.87 -31.07 -14.53
C PHE A 3 6.34 -30.39 -13.26
N GLY A 4 6.87 -30.74 -12.08
CA GLY A 4 6.40 -30.20 -10.79
C GLY A 4 6.85 -28.77 -10.47
N LEU A 5 7.97 -28.33 -11.06
CA LEU A 5 8.55 -27.02 -10.71
C LEU A 5 7.85 -25.84 -11.43
N LEU A 6 7.17 -26.10 -12.55
CA LEU A 6 6.50 -25.07 -13.34
C LEU A 6 5.16 -24.62 -12.74
N LEU A 7 4.56 -25.42 -11.85
CA LEU A 7 3.25 -25.12 -11.26
C LEU A 7 3.34 -24.25 -10.00
N LEU A 8 4.50 -24.17 -9.34
CA LEU A 8 4.70 -23.36 -8.13
C LEU A 8 4.74 -21.85 -8.41
N SER A 9 4.93 -21.42 -9.65
CA SER A 9 5.03 -20.00 -10.04
C SER A 9 3.68 -19.34 -10.35
N LEU A 10 2.58 -20.10 -10.33
CA LEU A 10 1.22 -19.60 -10.62
C LEU A 10 0.45 -19.17 -9.36
N ALA A 11 1.09 -19.18 -8.19
CA ALA A 11 0.46 -18.67 -6.97
C ALA A 11 0.19 -17.16 -7.14
N PRO A 12 -1.04 -16.69 -6.90
CA PRO A 12 -1.32 -15.26 -6.94
C PRO A 12 -0.45 -14.57 -5.91
N ALA A 13 0.26 -13.52 -6.32
CA ALA A 13 1.00 -12.67 -5.41
C ALA A 13 0.00 -12.01 -4.45
N ALA A 14 -0.11 -12.56 -3.23
CA ALA A 14 -0.91 -11.95 -2.19
C ALA A 14 -0.21 -10.64 -1.78
N ALA A 15 -0.81 -9.51 -2.10
CA ALA A 15 -0.34 -8.23 -1.58
C ALA A 15 -0.38 -8.29 -0.05
N GLN A 16 0.73 -7.94 0.59
CA GLN A 16 0.80 -7.92 2.04
C GLN A 16 -0.23 -6.90 2.56
N LEU A 17 -1.19 -7.37 3.36
CA LEU A 17 -2.18 -6.51 3.97
C LEU A 17 -1.46 -5.59 4.96
N PHE A 18 -1.41 -4.30 4.64
CA PHE A 18 -0.86 -3.27 5.53
C PHE A 18 -1.98 -2.76 6.43
N GLU A 19 -1.84 -2.97 7.73
CA GLU A 19 -2.78 -2.49 8.74
C GLU A 19 -2.19 -1.35 9.55
N THR A 20 -3.01 -0.33 9.82
CA THR A 20 -2.64 0.80 10.66
C THR A 20 -3.80 1.23 11.54
N LYS A 21 -3.47 1.65 12.76
CA LYS A 21 -4.40 2.27 13.70
C LYS A 21 -4.79 3.69 13.27
N ALA A 22 -4.05 4.30 12.35
CA ALA A 22 -4.36 5.64 11.84
C ALA A 22 -5.74 5.67 11.19
N GLY A 23 -6.52 6.72 11.48
CA GLY A 23 -7.83 6.91 10.87
C GLY A 23 -7.75 7.24 9.38
N GLN A 24 -6.67 7.88 8.95
CA GLN A 24 -6.37 8.19 7.56
C GLN A 24 -4.90 7.84 7.28
N ALA A 25 -4.60 7.36 6.07
CA ALA A 25 -3.23 7.09 5.64
C ALA A 25 -3.11 7.15 4.12
N PHE A 26 -1.99 7.68 3.65
CA PHE A 26 -1.64 7.73 2.24
C PHE A 26 -0.15 7.47 2.11
N MET A 27 0.22 6.42 1.38
CA MET A 27 1.62 6.03 1.18
C MET A 27 1.90 6.01 -0.32
N ILE A 28 2.95 6.73 -0.71
CA ILE A 28 3.39 6.84 -2.09
C ILE A 28 4.86 6.44 -2.20
N ASP A 29 5.19 5.85 -3.33
CA ASP A 29 6.56 5.80 -3.80
C ASP A 29 7.01 7.22 -4.19
N ALA A 30 8.11 7.69 -3.61
CA ALA A 30 8.53 9.09 -3.75
C ALA A 30 9.08 9.42 -5.14
N GLU A 31 9.64 8.44 -5.86
CA GLU A 31 10.24 8.65 -7.18
C GLU A 31 9.20 8.59 -8.29
N THR A 32 8.27 7.64 -8.20
CA THR A 32 7.28 7.37 -9.25
C THR A 32 5.90 7.98 -8.97
N GLY A 33 5.62 8.36 -7.72
CA GLY A 33 4.30 8.80 -7.27
C GLY A 33 3.27 7.66 -7.19
N THR A 34 3.70 6.40 -7.29
CA THR A 34 2.81 5.24 -7.23
C THR A 34 2.16 5.17 -5.84
N VAL A 35 0.83 5.10 -5.79
CA VAL A 35 0.10 4.90 -4.53
C VAL A 35 0.25 3.45 -4.10
N LEU A 36 0.93 3.24 -2.97
CA LEU A 36 1.16 1.92 -2.38
C LEU A 36 0.07 1.56 -1.36
N PHE A 37 -0.53 2.56 -0.72
CA PHE A 37 -1.60 2.39 0.25
C PHE A 37 -2.45 3.66 0.38
N SER A 38 -3.77 3.50 0.44
CA SER A 38 -4.72 4.59 0.68
C SER A 38 -5.83 4.12 1.63
N LYS A 39 -6.04 4.88 2.70
CA LYS A 39 -7.09 4.67 3.70
C LYS A 39 -7.69 6.03 4.05
N ASP A 40 -8.94 6.26 3.64
CA ASP A 40 -9.67 7.51 3.87
C ASP A 40 -8.86 8.78 3.50
N ALA A 41 -8.01 8.70 2.48
CA ALA A 41 -7.04 9.76 2.16
C ALA A 41 -7.71 11.08 1.71
N ASP A 42 -8.87 11.01 1.06
CA ASP A 42 -9.60 12.18 0.55
C ASP A 42 -10.53 12.81 1.60
N ARG A 43 -10.62 12.23 2.81
CA ARG A 43 -11.47 12.74 3.87
C ARG A 43 -10.89 14.07 4.39
N PRO A 44 -11.66 15.18 4.37
CA PRO A 44 -11.19 16.44 4.94
C PRO A 44 -10.89 16.29 6.42
N ILE A 45 -9.69 16.67 6.83
CA ILE A 45 -9.26 16.72 8.23
C ILE A 45 -8.58 18.06 8.51
N PRO A 46 -8.70 18.61 9.74
CA PRO A 46 -7.96 19.81 10.11
C PRO A 46 -6.44 19.51 10.06
N PRO A 47 -5.65 20.29 9.31
CA PRO A 47 -4.22 20.07 9.24
C PRO A 47 -3.60 20.53 10.55
N ALA A 48 -3.10 19.59 11.36
CA ALA A 48 -2.39 19.88 12.60
C ALA A 48 -0.95 20.34 12.28
N SER A 49 0.08 19.75 12.88
CA SER A 49 1.48 20.06 12.56
C SER A 49 1.85 19.82 11.10
N LEU A 50 1.07 19.03 10.34
CA LEU A 50 1.25 18.84 8.90
C LEU A 50 1.12 20.14 8.09
N ALA A 51 0.44 21.17 8.62
CA ALA A 51 0.34 22.48 7.97
C ALA A 51 1.69 23.23 7.85
N LYS A 52 2.77 22.70 8.45
CA LYS A 52 4.10 23.31 8.44
C LYS A 52 5.00 22.83 7.29
N LEU A 53 4.56 21.80 6.56
CA LEU A 53 5.23 21.28 5.37
C LEU A 53 5.01 22.23 4.19
#